data_AF-A0L7P5-F1
#
_entry.id   AF-A0L7P5-F1
#
_cell.length_a   1.000
_cell.length_b   1.000
_cell.length_c   1.000
_cell.angle_alpha   90.00
_cell.angle_beta   90.00
_cell.angle_gamma   90.00
#
_symmetry.space_group_name_H-M   'P 1'
#
loop_
_entity.id
_entity.type
_entity.pdbx_description
1 polymer ?
#
loop_
_entity_poly.entity_id
_entity_poly.type
_entity_poly.pdbx_seq_one_letter_code
_entity_poly.pdbx_strand_id
1 'polypeptide(L)'
;MFNNLRLWANIMIGMGFAIAFVVIGLIVTGLNNLEGVILRSEEAQLRERAESVITQVQSETRLAQALSALVAHIPLVQEKFEQGDRAWLAQQLEPAYQVIARDFGAKQFQFHTPPAFSFLRLHKPEKFGDDLSSFRHMVVNTNEKKSASQGLESGVAGLGARGIVPVFHGEKHLGSVEFGMSFGPAFFTAFKQKHGADAALYLFKEGKFITFASTMPEALLQPQELKQAYAGKRVYTRRAFNATPYAIYGTMVKDYSGTPLGVVEIAMNRSAHVAAFAKARNQAWIIGGLALLVGLLLALLTARALGRRIRALVQGVNLLAEGNLTVSLPSDGQNEIAELGRATEEMRSYLHDLVSKVEHNASAVNHASREIATSVERQAATSSGMSASVAEITSTMEELSASSSQIAEYSEKVVVIANQTWESSKEGSLAMQSIVTKMEDIKSDNEKSLAEIVDLGSKSKEISKVMEIINNIADQTKLIAFNAALEASSAGESGQRFGVVAAEIRRLADSVTESTSEIERKTREIQDSISRLVITSEKGALGITEGMRESFQTATRLNELVDAASRSTKSAKQISLSTQQQKTASSQVVVALREIVTASSNTADAVEHIAQIANQMTDVSSELKAQVGRFILHEDQHSH
;
A
#
# COMPACT_ATOMS: atom_id res chain seq x y z
N MET A 1 34.20 -11.20 16.61
CA MET A 1 35.38 -10.36 16.27
C MET A 1 35.18 -9.48 15.02
N PHE A 2 34.08 -9.62 14.26
CA PHE A 2 33.89 -8.93 12.96
C PHE A 2 32.92 -7.73 12.97
N ASN A 3 32.37 -7.33 14.12
CA ASN A 3 31.30 -6.30 14.15
C ASN A 3 31.80 -4.86 13.92
N ASN A 4 33.10 -4.58 14.08
CA ASN A 4 33.67 -3.23 13.91
C ASN A 4 34.48 -3.04 12.61
N LEU A 5 34.51 -4.05 11.75
CA LEU A 5 35.27 -4.02 10.50
C LEU A 5 34.32 -3.68 9.35
N ARG A 6 34.76 -2.79 8.44
CA ARG A 6 34.01 -2.45 7.22
C ARG A 6 33.70 -3.72 6.44
N LEU A 7 32.51 -3.84 5.84
CA LEU A 7 32.03 -5.03 5.12
C LEU A 7 33.08 -5.64 4.18
N TRP A 8 33.82 -4.79 3.45
CA TRP A 8 34.89 -5.22 2.56
C TRP A 8 36.04 -5.96 3.27
N ALA A 9 36.38 -5.56 4.50
CA ALA A 9 37.42 -6.20 5.31
C ALA A 9 36.97 -7.58 5.83
N ASN A 10 35.69 -7.73 6.18
CA ASN A 10 35.14 -9.03 6.61
C ASN A 10 35.14 -10.06 5.46
N ILE A 11 34.73 -9.62 4.26
CA ILE A 11 34.75 -10.47 3.05
C ILE A 11 36.20 -10.90 2.73
N MET A 12 37.15 -9.96 2.82
CA MET A 12 38.58 -10.23 2.57
C MET A 12 39.17 -11.25 3.55
N ILE A 13 38.87 -11.13 4.84
CA ILE A 13 39.39 -12.05 5.86
C ILE A 13 38.77 -13.45 5.65
N GLY A 14 37.46 -13.54 5.42
CA GLY A 14 36.77 -14.81 5.19
C GLY A 14 37.25 -15.56 3.95
N MET A 15 37.31 -14.89 2.79
CA MET A 15 37.82 -15.50 1.55
C MET A 15 39.30 -15.84 1.67
N GLY A 16 40.12 -14.99 2.30
CA GLY A 16 41.55 -15.24 2.49
C GLY A 16 41.82 -16.54 3.27
N PHE A 17 41.11 -16.77 4.38
CA PHE A 17 41.22 -18.00 5.15
C PHE A 17 40.77 -19.23 4.36
N ALA A 18 39.64 -19.15 3.62
CA ALA A 18 39.13 -20.26 2.83
C ALA A 18 40.09 -20.67 1.70
N ILE A 19 40.64 -19.70 0.97
CA ILE A 19 41.59 -19.96 -0.12
C ILE A 19 42.88 -20.57 0.42
N ALA A 20 43.42 -20.03 1.54
CA ALA A 20 44.63 -20.57 2.17
C ALA A 20 44.43 -22.02 2.62
N PHE A 21 43.28 -22.34 3.24
CA PHE A 21 42.97 -23.69 3.70
C PHE A 21 42.94 -24.71 2.55
N VAL A 22 42.27 -24.37 1.44
CA VAL A 22 42.18 -25.24 0.26
C VAL A 22 43.54 -25.44 -0.40
N VAL A 23 44.32 -24.37 -0.58
CA VAL A 23 45.65 -24.44 -1.21
C VAL A 23 46.60 -25.32 -0.38
N ILE A 24 46.62 -25.14 0.94
CA ILE A 24 47.46 -25.95 1.84
C ILE A 24 47.04 -27.42 1.80
N GLY A 25 45.72 -27.70 1.86
CA GLY A 25 45.19 -29.06 1.80
C GLY A 25 45.57 -29.80 0.50
N LEU A 26 45.50 -29.12 -0.65
CA LEU A 26 45.89 -29.69 -1.94
C LEU A 26 47.39 -29.98 -2.03
N ILE A 27 48.24 -29.09 -1.53
CA ILE A 27 49.71 -29.28 -1.52
C ILE A 27 50.09 -30.49 -0.67
N VAL A 28 49.57 -30.58 0.56
CA VAL A 28 49.87 -31.69 1.48
C VAL A 28 49.41 -33.03 0.89
N THR A 29 48.19 -33.08 0.35
CA THR A 29 47.64 -34.30 -0.26
C THR A 29 48.43 -34.72 -1.50
N GLY A 30 48.81 -33.77 -2.36
CA GLY A 30 49.59 -34.03 -3.57
C GLY A 30 50.99 -34.58 -3.28
N LEU A 31 51.68 -34.02 -2.28
CA LEU A 31 53.02 -34.47 -1.91
C LEU A 31 53.01 -35.87 -1.26
N ASN A 32 52.02 -36.15 -0.40
CA ASN A 32 51.85 -37.48 0.20
C ASN A 32 51.59 -38.55 -0.88
N ASN A 33 50.76 -38.24 -1.87
CA ASN A 33 50.50 -39.16 -2.98
C ASN A 33 51.77 -39.42 -3.81
N LEU A 34 52.54 -38.38 -4.10
CA LEU A 34 53.78 -38.50 -4.87
C LEU A 34 54.84 -39.36 -4.16
N GLU A 35 54.99 -39.21 -2.84
CA GLU A 35 55.91 -40.03 -2.04
C GLU A 35 55.52 -41.52 -2.09
N GLY A 36 54.23 -41.82 -1.97
CA GLY A 36 53.70 -43.18 -2.06
C GLY A 36 53.87 -43.82 -3.45
N VAL A 37 53.90 -43.03 -4.53
CA VAL A 37 54.19 -43.54 -5.88
C VAL A 37 55.68 -43.85 -6.04
N ILE A 38 56.57 -42.97 -5.57
CA ILE A 38 58.02 -43.18 -5.62
C ILE A 38 58.43 -44.43 -4.84
N LEU A 39 57.86 -44.62 -3.64
CA LEU A 39 58.08 -45.83 -2.81
C LEU A 39 57.77 -47.12 -3.58
N ARG A 40 56.57 -47.21 -4.15
CA ARG A 40 56.12 -48.40 -4.90
C ARG A 40 56.97 -48.66 -6.14
N SER A 41 57.38 -47.59 -6.84
CA SER A 41 58.25 -47.70 -8.02
C SER A 41 59.65 -48.20 -7.68
N GLU A 42 60.26 -47.69 -6.60
CA GLU A 42 61.61 -48.10 -6.18
C GLU A 42 61.65 -49.59 -5.77
N GLU A 43 60.65 -50.05 -5.02
CA GLU A 43 60.55 -51.46 -4.61
C GLU A 43 60.34 -52.39 -5.81
N ALA A 44 59.46 -52.02 -6.75
CA ALA A 44 59.20 -52.81 -7.95
C ALA A 44 60.45 -52.99 -8.83
N GLN A 45 61.21 -51.92 -9.09
CA GLN A 45 62.42 -51.97 -9.91
C GLN A 45 63.52 -52.82 -9.27
N LEU A 46 63.70 -52.70 -7.95
CA LEU A 46 64.69 -53.51 -7.23
C LEU A 46 64.32 -54.99 -7.23
N ARG A 47 63.03 -55.31 -7.08
CA ARG A 47 62.53 -56.68 -7.15
C ARG A 47 62.76 -57.30 -8.52
N GLU A 48 62.43 -56.58 -9.59
CA GLU A 48 62.66 -57.02 -10.97
C GLU A 48 64.14 -57.34 -11.23
N ARG A 49 65.04 -56.47 -10.74
CA ARG A 49 66.50 -56.65 -10.85
C ARG A 49 66.99 -57.86 -10.05
N ALA A 50 66.44 -58.10 -8.85
CA ALA A 50 66.77 -59.28 -8.05
C ALA A 50 66.31 -60.60 -8.71
N GLU A 51 65.10 -60.61 -9.27
CA GLU A 51 64.60 -61.75 -10.05
C GLU A 51 65.44 -61.98 -11.32
N SER A 52 65.95 -60.90 -11.94
CA SER A 52 66.87 -61.00 -13.09
C SER A 52 68.19 -61.69 -12.72
N VAL A 53 68.76 -61.43 -11.54
CA VAL A 53 69.96 -62.17 -11.06
C VAL A 53 69.68 -63.66 -10.97
N ILE A 54 68.57 -64.05 -10.33
CA ILE A 54 68.18 -65.45 -10.16
C ILE A 54 67.97 -66.12 -11.52
N THR A 55 67.29 -65.42 -12.43
CA THR A 55 67.01 -65.92 -13.79
C THR A 55 68.29 -66.12 -14.58
N GLN A 56 69.24 -65.19 -14.48
CA GLN A 56 70.53 -65.29 -15.17
C GLN A 56 71.35 -66.47 -14.62
N VAL A 57 71.35 -66.70 -13.30
CA VAL A 57 71.93 -67.92 -12.71
C VAL A 57 71.29 -69.18 -13.26
N GLN A 58 69.96 -69.23 -13.36
CA GLN A 58 69.26 -70.40 -13.92
C GLN A 58 69.56 -70.62 -15.41
N SER A 59 69.86 -69.56 -16.15
CA SER A 59 70.28 -69.66 -17.56
C SER A 59 71.66 -70.31 -17.67
N GLU A 60 72.61 -69.92 -16.81
CA GLU A 60 73.95 -70.52 -16.75
C GLU A 60 73.89 -72.01 -16.40
N THR A 61 73.08 -72.39 -15.40
CA THR A 61 72.93 -73.81 -15.03
C THR A 61 72.27 -74.63 -16.13
N ARG A 62 71.32 -74.05 -16.88
CA ARG A 62 70.68 -74.70 -18.04
C ARG A 62 71.64 -74.90 -19.20
N LEU A 63 72.49 -73.92 -19.47
CA LEU A 63 73.54 -74.05 -20.49
C LEU A 63 74.51 -75.18 -20.12
N ALA A 64 74.98 -75.23 -18.87
CA ALA A 64 75.81 -76.34 -18.39
C ALA A 64 75.13 -77.70 -18.53
N GLN A 65 73.83 -77.81 -18.22
CA GLN A 65 73.10 -79.06 -18.37
C GLN A 65 72.99 -79.47 -19.85
N ALA A 66 72.71 -78.51 -20.74
CA ALA A 66 72.62 -78.77 -22.19
C ALA A 66 73.95 -79.26 -22.78
N LEU A 67 75.07 -78.62 -22.40
CA LEU A 67 76.41 -79.03 -22.81
C LEU A 67 76.74 -80.44 -22.31
N SER A 68 76.40 -80.73 -21.04
CA SER A 68 76.56 -82.06 -20.46
C SER A 68 75.72 -83.11 -21.19
N ALA A 69 74.47 -82.78 -21.53
CA ALA A 69 73.58 -83.70 -22.23
C ALA A 69 74.09 -84.04 -23.63
N LEU A 70 74.61 -83.04 -24.35
CA LEU A 70 75.18 -83.24 -25.68
C LEU A 70 76.35 -84.23 -25.62
N VAL A 71 77.28 -84.05 -24.68
CA VAL A 71 78.41 -84.96 -24.51
C VAL A 71 77.97 -86.35 -24.05
N ALA A 72 77.00 -86.44 -23.14
CA ALA A 72 76.50 -87.71 -22.60
C ALA A 72 75.88 -88.63 -23.67
N HIS A 73 75.43 -88.07 -24.80
CA HIS A 73 74.73 -88.79 -25.86
C HIS A 73 75.57 -89.03 -27.12
N ILE A 74 76.86 -88.70 -27.12
CA ILE A 74 77.75 -89.03 -28.24
C ILE A 74 78.07 -90.54 -28.16
N PRO A 75 77.69 -91.37 -29.14
CA PRO A 75 77.85 -92.84 -29.04
C PRO A 75 79.31 -93.27 -28.80
N LEU A 76 80.25 -92.59 -29.45
CA LEU A 76 81.68 -92.89 -29.29
C LEU A 76 82.22 -92.50 -27.90
N VAL A 77 81.65 -91.46 -27.27
CA VAL A 77 81.98 -91.09 -25.89
C VAL A 77 81.44 -92.16 -24.93
N GLN A 78 80.22 -92.64 -25.16
CA GLN A 78 79.61 -93.70 -24.34
C GLN A 78 80.42 -95.00 -24.41
N GLU A 79 80.78 -95.44 -25.62
CA GLU A 79 81.58 -96.65 -25.84
C GLU A 79 82.97 -96.55 -25.19
N LYS A 80 83.67 -95.43 -25.40
CA LYS A 80 85.02 -95.21 -24.85
C LYS A 80 85.01 -95.00 -23.35
N PHE A 81 83.94 -94.42 -22.81
CA PHE A 81 83.77 -94.29 -21.37
C PHE A 81 83.51 -95.64 -20.70
N GLU A 82 82.75 -96.54 -21.34
CA GLU A 82 82.58 -97.91 -20.85
C GLU A 82 83.89 -98.72 -20.88
N GLN A 83 84.69 -98.56 -21.94
CA GLN A 83 86.01 -99.20 -22.07
C GLN A 83 87.05 -98.65 -21.07
N GLY A 84 86.74 -97.57 -20.36
CA GLY A 84 87.67 -96.89 -19.46
C GLY A 84 88.79 -96.14 -20.20
N ASP A 85 88.64 -95.84 -21.49
CA ASP A 85 89.65 -95.20 -22.33
C ASP A 85 89.72 -93.68 -22.08
N ARG A 86 90.31 -93.34 -20.95
CA ARG A 86 90.48 -91.95 -20.52
C ARG A 86 91.33 -91.13 -21.48
N ALA A 87 92.38 -91.72 -22.05
CA ALA A 87 93.31 -91.03 -22.93
C ALA A 87 92.59 -90.55 -24.20
N TRP A 88 91.76 -91.42 -24.79
CA TRP A 88 90.96 -91.07 -25.94
C TRP A 88 89.95 -89.95 -25.64
N LEU A 89 89.20 -90.09 -24.53
CA LEU A 89 88.21 -89.09 -24.14
C LEU A 89 88.84 -87.70 -23.90
N ALA A 90 90.02 -87.66 -23.27
CA ALA A 90 90.75 -86.41 -23.09
C ALA A 90 91.19 -85.82 -24.43
N GLN A 91 91.81 -86.62 -25.31
CA GLN A 91 92.34 -86.12 -26.58
C GLN A 91 91.25 -85.58 -27.51
N GLN A 92 90.07 -86.21 -27.53
CA GLN A 92 88.99 -85.81 -28.44
C GLN A 92 88.14 -84.67 -27.90
N LEU A 93 87.95 -84.56 -26.58
CA LEU A 93 87.05 -83.57 -25.99
C LEU A 93 87.79 -82.29 -25.53
N GLU A 94 89.10 -82.33 -25.31
CA GLU A 94 89.88 -81.16 -24.88
C GLU A 94 89.79 -79.96 -25.84
N PRO A 95 89.89 -80.10 -27.18
CA PRO A 95 89.78 -78.95 -28.08
C PRO A 95 88.41 -78.26 -27.99
N ALA A 96 87.33 -79.04 -27.87
CA ALA A 96 85.98 -78.52 -27.70
C ALA A 96 85.83 -77.82 -26.34
N TYR A 97 86.42 -78.38 -25.29
CA TYR A 97 86.40 -77.79 -23.95
C TYR A 97 87.05 -76.39 -23.94
N GLN A 98 88.21 -76.21 -24.59
CA GLN A 98 88.90 -74.91 -24.62
C GLN A 98 88.07 -73.80 -25.28
N VAL A 99 87.32 -74.13 -26.34
CA VAL A 99 86.39 -73.19 -26.99
C VAL A 99 85.23 -72.84 -26.06
N ILE A 100 84.60 -73.84 -25.45
CA ILE A 100 83.48 -73.63 -24.52
C ILE A 100 83.95 -72.84 -23.29
N ALA A 101 85.15 -73.08 -22.80
CA ALA A 101 85.73 -72.36 -21.67
C ALA A 101 85.98 -70.88 -21.98
N ARG A 102 86.51 -70.57 -23.17
CA ARG A 102 86.79 -69.20 -23.61
C ARG A 102 85.53 -68.43 -23.95
N ASP A 103 84.64 -69.01 -24.77
CA ASP A 103 83.54 -68.28 -25.41
C ASP A 103 82.24 -68.34 -24.59
N PHE A 104 82.05 -69.41 -23.81
CA PHE A 104 80.86 -69.60 -22.99
C PHE A 104 81.17 -69.62 -21.49
N GLY A 105 82.43 -69.51 -21.08
CA GLY A 105 82.80 -69.38 -19.67
C GLY A 105 82.70 -70.67 -18.87
N ALA A 106 82.76 -71.85 -19.51
CA ALA A 106 82.88 -73.11 -18.77
C ALA A 106 84.22 -73.17 -18.02
N LYS A 107 84.16 -73.45 -16.71
CA LYS A 107 85.34 -73.62 -15.85
C LYS A 107 85.62 -75.05 -15.48
N GLN A 108 84.61 -75.91 -15.60
CA GLN A 108 84.73 -77.32 -15.27
C GLN A 108 84.06 -78.14 -16.35
N PHE A 109 84.76 -79.17 -16.78
CA PHE A 109 84.23 -80.26 -17.58
C PHE A 109 84.83 -81.55 -17.02
N GLN A 110 83.97 -82.46 -16.57
CA GLN A 110 84.37 -83.64 -15.81
C GLN A 110 83.43 -84.83 -16.04
N PHE A 111 84.00 -86.03 -16.11
CA PHE A 111 83.30 -87.31 -16.08
C PHE A 111 83.47 -87.96 -14.70
N HIS A 112 82.43 -88.67 -14.27
CA HIS A 112 82.40 -89.36 -12.98
C HIS A 112 81.85 -90.78 -13.14
N THR A 113 82.37 -91.73 -12.39
CA THR A 113 81.77 -93.06 -12.22
C THR A 113 80.95 -93.13 -10.92
N PRO A 114 79.93 -94.01 -10.82
CA PRO A 114 79.10 -94.10 -9.62
C PRO A 114 79.88 -94.48 -8.36
N PRO A 115 79.55 -93.94 -7.17
CA PRO A 115 78.53 -92.92 -6.92
C PRO A 115 78.97 -91.49 -7.33
N ALA A 116 80.24 -91.10 -7.13
CA ALA A 116 80.79 -89.82 -7.59
C ALA A 116 82.33 -89.81 -7.69
N PHE A 117 82.94 -90.91 -8.14
CA PHE A 117 84.39 -90.98 -8.33
C PHE A 117 84.80 -90.21 -9.59
N SER A 118 85.87 -89.41 -9.51
CA SER A 118 86.37 -88.65 -10.65
C SER A 118 87.02 -89.56 -11.69
N PHE A 119 86.42 -89.72 -12.87
CA PHE A 119 87.01 -90.51 -13.94
C PHE A 119 87.99 -89.69 -14.78
N LEU A 120 87.56 -88.51 -15.24
CA LEU A 120 88.34 -87.63 -16.09
C LEU A 120 87.94 -86.16 -15.86
N ARG A 121 88.92 -85.29 -15.68
CA ARG A 121 88.74 -83.83 -15.60
C ARG A 121 89.46 -83.18 -16.77
N LEU A 122 88.75 -82.66 -17.76
CA LEU A 122 89.40 -81.96 -18.88
C LEU A 122 90.07 -80.66 -18.39
N HIS A 123 89.50 -80.04 -17.37
CA HIS A 123 90.06 -78.87 -16.73
C HIS A 123 91.31 -79.12 -15.85
N LYS A 124 91.58 -80.38 -15.46
CA LYS A 124 92.76 -80.84 -14.69
C LYS A 124 93.03 -82.34 -14.91
N PRO A 125 93.52 -82.74 -16.10
CA PRO A 125 93.59 -84.16 -16.51
C PRO A 125 94.43 -85.05 -15.57
N GLU A 126 95.37 -84.46 -14.84
CA GLU A 126 96.24 -85.13 -13.88
C GLU A 126 95.53 -85.61 -12.60
N LYS A 127 94.32 -85.12 -12.29
CA LYS A 127 93.56 -85.53 -11.10
C LYS A 127 92.37 -86.44 -11.45
N PHE A 128 92.45 -87.70 -11.04
CA PHE A 128 91.42 -88.72 -11.23
C PHE A 128 91.44 -89.74 -10.09
N GLY A 129 90.37 -90.53 -9.97
CA GLY A 129 90.20 -91.60 -8.98
C GLY A 129 89.76 -91.15 -7.59
N ASP A 130 89.72 -89.85 -7.30
CA ASP A 130 89.27 -89.32 -6.01
C ASP A 130 87.75 -89.41 -5.84
N ASP A 131 87.31 -89.77 -4.63
CA ASP A 131 85.91 -89.80 -4.23
C ASP A 131 85.43 -88.39 -3.91
N LEU A 132 84.36 -87.97 -4.59
CA LEU A 132 83.78 -86.64 -4.44
C LEU A 132 82.43 -86.65 -3.71
N SER A 133 81.98 -87.81 -3.25
CA SER A 133 80.63 -88.02 -2.72
C SER A 133 80.30 -87.16 -1.49
N SER A 134 81.32 -86.77 -0.71
CA SER A 134 81.16 -85.96 0.50
C SER A 134 80.83 -84.48 0.25
N PHE A 135 81.04 -83.96 -0.97
CA PHE A 135 80.78 -82.54 -1.29
C PHE A 135 80.20 -82.29 -2.70
N ARG A 136 80.12 -83.31 -3.55
CA ARG A 136 79.51 -83.23 -4.90
C ARG A 136 78.18 -83.98 -4.90
N HIS A 137 77.25 -83.52 -4.07
CA HIS A 137 75.94 -84.15 -3.90
C HIS A 137 75.11 -84.15 -5.19
N MET A 138 75.26 -83.17 -6.09
CA MET A 138 74.60 -83.21 -7.40
C MET A 138 75.11 -84.36 -8.28
N VAL A 139 76.40 -84.70 -8.22
CA VAL A 139 76.96 -85.84 -8.96
C VAL A 139 76.38 -87.13 -8.42
N VAL A 140 76.40 -87.30 -7.10
CA VAL A 140 75.80 -88.45 -6.40
C VAL A 140 74.32 -88.59 -6.78
N ASN A 141 73.55 -87.52 -6.62
CA ASN A 141 72.12 -87.48 -6.93
C ASN A 141 71.83 -87.81 -8.41
N THR A 142 72.65 -87.32 -9.33
CA THR A 142 72.53 -87.61 -10.77
C THR A 142 72.75 -89.10 -11.06
N ASN A 143 73.79 -89.69 -10.48
CA ASN A 143 74.13 -91.09 -10.69
C ASN A 143 73.14 -92.05 -9.99
N GLU A 144 72.63 -91.70 -8.81
CA GLU A 144 71.64 -92.49 -8.07
C GLU A 144 70.27 -92.45 -8.73
N LYS A 145 69.77 -91.24 -9.05
CA LYS A 145 68.44 -91.07 -9.66
C LYS A 145 68.44 -91.32 -11.15
N LYS A 146 69.62 -91.45 -11.78
CA LYS A 146 69.77 -91.66 -13.22
C LYS A 146 69.07 -90.56 -14.04
N SER A 147 69.08 -89.34 -13.53
CA SER A 147 68.43 -88.18 -14.15
C SER A 147 69.28 -86.93 -14.02
N ALA A 148 69.20 -86.05 -15.01
CA ALA A 148 70.00 -84.84 -15.05
C ALA A 148 69.71 -83.90 -13.87
N SER A 149 70.75 -83.34 -13.27
CA SER A 149 70.66 -82.34 -12.20
C SER A 149 71.30 -81.02 -12.64
N GLN A 150 70.71 -79.89 -12.24
CA GLN A 150 71.28 -78.57 -12.47
C GLN A 150 71.07 -77.67 -11.25
N GLY A 151 71.97 -76.71 -11.03
CA GLY A 151 71.83 -75.75 -9.95
C GLY A 151 73.15 -75.17 -9.47
N LEU A 152 73.07 -74.38 -8.41
CA LEU A 152 74.24 -73.90 -7.69
C LEU A 152 74.66 -74.93 -6.64
N GLU A 153 75.94 -75.30 -6.65
CA GLU A 153 76.51 -76.20 -5.65
C GLU A 153 77.96 -75.80 -5.32
N SER A 154 78.28 -75.85 -4.03
CA SER A 154 79.63 -75.58 -3.54
C SER A 154 80.56 -76.76 -3.83
N GLY A 155 81.71 -76.48 -4.44
CA GLY A 155 82.83 -77.43 -4.52
C GLY A 155 84.06 -76.90 -3.77
N VAL A 156 85.16 -77.63 -3.84
CA VAL A 156 86.45 -77.25 -3.20
C VAL A 156 86.96 -75.89 -3.71
N ALA A 157 86.71 -75.56 -4.98
CA ALA A 157 87.12 -74.29 -5.59
C ALA A 157 86.10 -73.15 -5.43
N GLY A 158 85.00 -73.38 -4.68
CA GLY A 158 83.94 -72.39 -4.46
C GLY A 158 82.59 -72.79 -5.08
N LEU A 159 81.66 -71.84 -5.05
CA LEU A 159 80.30 -72.02 -5.57
C LEU A 159 80.30 -71.93 -7.10
N GLY A 160 79.73 -72.95 -7.77
CA GLY A 160 79.62 -73.00 -9.22
C GLY A 160 78.18 -73.24 -9.67
N ALA A 161 77.83 -72.68 -10.83
CA ALA A 161 76.61 -73.04 -11.57
C ALA A 161 76.90 -74.28 -12.41
N ARG A 162 76.21 -75.38 -12.14
CA ARG A 162 76.57 -76.71 -12.66
C ARG A 162 75.38 -77.38 -13.30
N GLY A 163 75.66 -78.19 -14.30
CA GLY A 163 74.73 -79.10 -14.95
C GLY A 163 75.40 -80.45 -15.10
N ILE A 164 74.70 -81.52 -14.72
CA ILE A 164 75.24 -82.87 -14.63
C ILE A 164 74.23 -83.81 -15.27
N VAL A 165 74.68 -84.68 -16.17
CA VAL A 165 73.82 -85.58 -16.93
C VAL A 165 74.38 -87.00 -16.85
N PRO A 166 73.53 -88.02 -16.59
CA PRO A 166 73.97 -89.41 -16.58
C PRO A 166 74.35 -89.88 -17.99
N VAL A 167 75.37 -90.73 -18.09
CA VAL A 167 75.86 -91.33 -19.33
C VAL A 167 75.47 -92.81 -19.33
N PHE A 168 74.84 -93.25 -20.42
CA PHE A 168 74.42 -94.63 -20.64
C PHE A 168 75.06 -95.18 -21.91
N HIS A 169 75.28 -96.49 -21.96
CA HIS A 169 75.51 -97.21 -23.20
C HIS A 169 74.50 -98.37 -23.25
N GLY A 170 73.51 -98.26 -24.14
CA GLY A 170 72.29 -99.08 -24.07
C GLY A 170 71.52 -98.79 -22.76
N GLU A 171 71.19 -99.85 -22.00
CA GLU A 171 70.53 -99.72 -20.68
C GLU A 171 71.52 -99.61 -19.50
N LYS A 172 72.84 -99.75 -19.76
CA LYS A 172 73.86 -99.74 -18.70
C LYS A 172 74.26 -98.30 -18.37
N HIS A 173 74.05 -97.93 -17.10
CA HIS A 173 74.52 -96.65 -16.56
C HIS A 173 76.02 -96.71 -16.27
N LEU A 174 76.79 -95.84 -16.92
CA LEU A 174 78.26 -95.80 -16.79
C LEU A 174 78.72 -94.84 -15.70
N GLY A 175 77.94 -93.77 -15.47
CA GLY A 175 78.32 -92.65 -14.62
C GLY A 175 77.69 -91.36 -15.13
N SER A 176 78.36 -90.23 -14.91
CA SER A 176 77.84 -88.92 -15.30
C SER A 176 78.89 -88.04 -15.97
N VAL A 177 78.43 -87.03 -16.69
CA VAL A 177 79.24 -85.94 -17.21
C VAL A 177 78.72 -84.60 -16.70
N GLU A 178 79.63 -83.71 -16.36
CA GLU A 178 79.37 -82.40 -15.77
C GLU A 178 80.03 -81.29 -16.59
N PHE A 179 79.29 -80.21 -16.77
CA PHE A 179 79.84 -78.87 -17.02
C PHE A 179 79.55 -77.94 -15.84
N GLY A 180 80.53 -77.13 -15.48
CA GLY A 180 80.41 -76.04 -14.50
C GLY A 180 80.74 -74.71 -15.13
N MET A 181 79.81 -73.76 -15.10
CA MET A 181 79.97 -72.41 -15.63
C MET A 181 80.63 -71.47 -14.61
N SER A 182 81.26 -70.41 -15.11
CA SER A 182 81.82 -69.37 -14.25
C SER A 182 80.74 -68.66 -13.45
N PHE A 183 80.81 -68.77 -12.12
CA PHE A 183 79.97 -68.01 -11.20
C PHE A 183 80.87 -67.31 -10.17
N GLY A 184 80.80 -65.99 -10.07
CA GLY A 184 81.72 -65.20 -9.24
C GLY A 184 81.71 -63.70 -9.56
N PRO A 185 82.73 -62.92 -9.16
CA PRO A 185 82.75 -61.45 -9.28
C PRO A 185 82.49 -60.89 -10.69
N ALA A 186 82.94 -61.59 -11.74
CA ALA A 186 82.71 -61.19 -13.13
C ALA A 186 81.21 -61.17 -13.50
N PHE A 187 80.42 -62.12 -12.98
CA PHE A 187 78.97 -62.17 -13.18
C PHE A 187 78.29 -60.93 -12.61
N PHE A 188 78.62 -60.56 -11.37
CA PHE A 188 78.03 -59.39 -10.71
C PHE A 188 78.48 -58.07 -11.37
N THR A 189 79.71 -58.02 -11.88
CA THR A 189 80.21 -56.86 -12.65
C THR A 189 79.43 -56.69 -13.96
N ALA A 190 79.20 -57.79 -14.71
CA ALA A 190 78.39 -57.77 -15.92
C ALA A 190 76.93 -57.40 -15.63
N PHE A 191 76.37 -57.90 -14.51
CA PHE A 191 75.03 -57.53 -14.05
C PHE A 191 74.93 -56.02 -13.79
N LYS A 192 75.90 -55.43 -13.09
CA LYS A 192 75.94 -53.98 -12.83
C LYS A 192 76.01 -53.16 -14.11
N GLN A 193 76.81 -53.57 -15.08
CA GLN A 193 76.88 -52.88 -16.39
C GLN A 193 75.56 -52.94 -17.16
N LYS A 194 74.88 -54.10 -17.14
CA LYS A 194 73.64 -54.31 -17.89
C LYS A 194 72.41 -53.67 -17.24
N HIS A 195 72.28 -53.79 -15.92
CA HIS A 195 71.08 -53.40 -15.18
C HIS A 195 71.23 -52.09 -14.40
N GLY A 196 72.44 -51.52 -14.33
CA GLY A 196 72.68 -50.26 -13.62
C GLY A 196 72.34 -50.33 -12.13
N ALA A 197 72.41 -51.52 -11.52
CA ALA A 197 72.26 -51.76 -10.09
C ALA A 197 73.50 -52.44 -9.55
N ASP A 198 73.84 -52.07 -8.33
CA ASP A 198 74.81 -52.82 -7.56
C ASP A 198 74.19 -54.12 -7.06
N ALA A 199 74.97 -55.19 -7.05
CA ALA A 199 74.53 -56.49 -6.63
C ALA A 199 75.61 -57.23 -5.83
N ALA A 200 75.18 -57.95 -4.81
CA ALA A 200 76.03 -58.81 -4.02
C ALA A 200 75.32 -60.12 -3.70
N LEU A 201 76.09 -61.19 -3.55
CA LEU A 201 75.62 -62.47 -3.03
C LEU A 201 76.39 -62.80 -1.76
N TYR A 202 75.64 -63.03 -0.69
CA TYR A 202 76.15 -63.45 0.61
C TYR A 202 75.76 -64.91 0.85
N LEU A 203 76.75 -65.76 1.10
CA LEU A 203 76.50 -67.18 1.41
C LEU A 203 76.43 -67.37 2.93
N PHE A 204 75.57 -68.27 3.37
CA PHE A 204 75.46 -68.62 4.77
C PHE A 204 76.35 -69.83 5.06
N LYS A 205 77.47 -69.63 5.78
CA LYS A 205 78.40 -70.70 6.19
C LYS A 205 78.77 -70.54 7.66
N GLU A 206 78.78 -71.65 8.41
CA GLU A 206 79.22 -71.69 9.82
C GLU A 206 78.54 -70.64 10.71
N GLY A 207 77.25 -70.38 10.49
CA GLY A 207 76.46 -69.45 11.28
C GLY A 207 76.66 -67.96 10.95
N LYS A 208 77.46 -67.62 9.92
CA LYS A 208 77.71 -66.24 9.47
C LYS A 208 77.47 -66.07 7.96
N PHE A 209 77.11 -64.85 7.56
CA PHE A 209 77.07 -64.47 6.15
C PHE A 209 78.47 -64.07 5.70
N ILE A 210 78.95 -64.71 4.65
CA ILE A 210 80.21 -64.37 3.99
C ILE A 210 79.93 -63.79 2.61
N THR A 211 80.63 -62.72 2.24
CA THR A 211 80.52 -62.15 0.91
C THR A 211 81.14 -63.11 -0.11
N PHE A 212 80.32 -63.64 -1.02
CA PHE A 212 80.81 -64.46 -2.11
C PHE A 212 81.29 -63.60 -3.27
N ALA A 213 80.46 -62.63 -3.66
CA ALA A 213 80.79 -61.63 -4.66
C ALA A 213 79.94 -60.39 -4.41
N SER A 214 80.52 -59.22 -4.65
CA SER A 214 79.84 -57.94 -4.48
C SER A 214 80.41 -56.94 -5.49
N THR A 215 79.54 -56.09 -6.05
CA THR A 215 79.98 -54.90 -6.79
C THR A 215 80.17 -53.67 -5.89
N MET A 216 79.87 -53.82 -4.60
CA MET A 216 80.02 -52.80 -3.56
C MET A 216 81.15 -53.13 -2.60
N PRO A 217 81.82 -52.11 -2.01
CA PRO A 217 82.91 -52.33 -1.06
C PRO A 217 82.45 -53.02 0.23
N GLU A 218 81.24 -52.74 0.69
CA GLU A 218 80.66 -53.24 1.93
C GLU A 218 79.17 -53.58 1.73
N ALA A 219 78.63 -54.42 2.62
CA ALA A 219 77.23 -54.82 2.58
C ALA A 219 76.31 -53.67 3.00
N LEU A 220 75.31 -53.36 2.19
CA LEU A 220 74.34 -52.33 2.53
C LEU A 220 73.18 -52.85 3.36
N LEU A 221 72.87 -54.15 3.34
CA LEU A 221 71.96 -54.78 4.30
C LEU A 221 72.67 -55.07 5.62
N GLN A 222 72.02 -54.73 6.72
CA GLN A 222 72.49 -55.08 8.06
C GLN A 222 72.41 -56.60 8.28
N PRO A 223 73.19 -57.14 9.24
CA PRO A 223 73.15 -58.56 9.55
C PRO A 223 71.74 -59.10 9.88
N GLN A 224 70.88 -58.29 10.50
CA GLN A 224 69.49 -58.67 10.80
C GLN A 224 68.62 -58.68 9.54
N GLU A 225 68.84 -57.74 8.62
CA GLU A 225 68.17 -57.65 7.32
C GLU A 225 68.57 -58.85 6.43
N LEU A 226 69.85 -59.23 6.41
CA LEU A 226 70.33 -60.44 5.73
C LEU A 226 69.69 -61.72 6.31
N LYS A 227 69.58 -61.83 7.65
CA LYS A 227 68.88 -62.97 8.28
C LYS A 227 67.40 -63.04 7.88
N GLN A 228 66.71 -61.89 7.80
CA GLN A 228 65.31 -61.84 7.37
C GLN A 228 65.16 -62.25 5.90
N ALA A 229 66.04 -61.75 5.03
CA ALA A 229 66.09 -62.12 3.62
C ALA A 229 66.33 -63.63 3.44
N TYR A 230 67.26 -64.20 4.20
CA TYR A 230 67.55 -65.64 4.19
C TYR A 230 66.39 -66.50 4.70
N ALA A 231 65.61 -66.01 5.67
CA ALA A 231 64.39 -66.66 6.13
C ALA A 231 63.22 -66.56 5.13
N GLY A 232 63.44 -66.00 3.94
CA GLY A 232 62.44 -65.85 2.89
C GLY A 232 61.58 -64.60 3.00
N LYS A 233 61.84 -63.69 3.95
CA LYS A 233 61.15 -62.38 4.01
C LYS A 233 61.78 -61.43 3.01
N ARG A 234 60.96 -60.72 2.24
CA ARG A 234 61.44 -59.65 1.36
C ARG A 234 61.87 -58.47 2.22
N VAL A 235 63.10 -58.02 2.06
CA VAL A 235 63.62 -56.86 2.79
C VAL A 235 63.82 -55.73 1.81
N TYR A 236 63.11 -54.63 2.03
CA TYR A 236 63.29 -53.37 1.32
C TYR A 236 63.68 -52.30 2.34
N THR A 237 64.79 -51.60 2.10
CA THR A 237 65.29 -50.56 2.99
C THR A 237 65.91 -49.43 2.18
N ARG A 238 65.99 -48.25 2.78
CA ARG A 238 66.62 -47.06 2.19
C ARG A 238 67.75 -46.62 3.09
N ARG A 239 68.94 -46.44 2.54
CA ARG A 239 70.10 -46.00 3.32
C ARG A 239 70.98 -45.11 2.49
N ALA A 240 71.59 -44.13 3.13
CA ALA A 240 72.66 -43.35 2.51
C ALA A 240 74.00 -44.08 2.71
N PHE A 241 74.75 -44.24 1.63
CA PHE A 241 76.11 -44.74 1.64
C PHE A 241 77.00 -43.71 0.93
N ASN A 242 78.06 -43.24 1.59
CA ASN A 242 78.93 -42.17 1.09
C ASN A 242 78.16 -40.96 0.52
N ALA A 243 77.21 -40.43 1.31
CA ALA A 243 76.31 -39.33 0.95
C ALA A 243 75.36 -39.58 -0.24
N THR A 244 75.40 -40.77 -0.85
CA THR A 244 74.47 -41.16 -1.92
C THR A 244 73.32 -41.97 -1.33
N PRO A 245 72.05 -41.56 -1.52
CA PRO A 245 70.92 -42.35 -1.08
C PRO A 245 70.76 -43.57 -1.99
N TYR A 246 70.65 -44.75 -1.39
CA TYR A 246 70.34 -46.01 -2.03
C TYR A 246 69.00 -46.56 -1.56
N ALA A 247 68.28 -47.21 -2.47
CA ALA A 247 67.22 -48.15 -2.17
C ALA A 247 67.80 -49.56 -2.33
N ILE A 248 67.58 -50.42 -1.35
CA ILE A 248 68.25 -51.72 -1.20
C ILE A 248 67.18 -52.78 -1.03
N TYR A 249 67.35 -53.90 -1.72
CA TYR A 249 66.45 -55.04 -1.68
C TYR A 249 67.23 -56.33 -1.47
N GLY A 250 66.80 -57.13 -0.50
CA GLY A 250 67.38 -58.43 -0.17
C GLY A 250 66.40 -59.57 -0.44
N THR A 251 66.86 -60.62 -1.13
CA THR A 251 66.09 -61.85 -1.34
C THR A 251 66.95 -63.09 -1.25
N MET A 252 66.35 -64.20 -0.81
CA MET A 252 66.99 -65.51 -0.71
C MET A 252 67.32 -66.09 -2.10
N VAL A 253 68.50 -66.69 -2.22
CA VAL A 253 68.91 -67.58 -3.32
C VAL A 253 68.95 -69.01 -2.80
N LYS A 254 68.46 -69.95 -3.61
CA LYS A 254 68.40 -71.38 -3.29
C LYS A 254 69.51 -72.15 -4.00
N ASP A 255 69.92 -73.27 -3.43
CA ASP A 255 70.79 -74.25 -4.08
C ASP A 255 70.01 -75.17 -5.04
N TYR A 256 70.70 -76.17 -5.60
CA TYR A 256 70.09 -77.17 -6.49
C TYR A 256 68.95 -78.00 -5.85
N SER A 257 68.94 -78.13 -4.52
CA SER A 257 67.94 -78.91 -3.77
C SER A 257 66.71 -78.08 -3.37
N GLY A 258 66.76 -76.76 -3.61
CA GLY A 258 65.75 -75.81 -3.15
C GLY A 258 65.99 -75.28 -1.74
N THR A 259 67.09 -75.65 -1.11
CA THR A 259 67.49 -75.21 0.23
C THR A 259 68.08 -73.80 0.17
N PRO A 260 67.85 -72.93 1.18
CA PRO A 260 68.46 -71.60 1.23
C PRO A 260 69.99 -71.68 1.18
N LEU A 261 70.59 -71.05 0.17
CA LEU A 261 72.04 -71.00 -0.03
C LEU A 261 72.64 -69.69 0.47
N GLY A 262 71.91 -68.59 0.29
CA GLY A 262 72.40 -67.25 0.57
C GLY A 262 71.38 -66.16 0.28
N VAL A 263 71.82 -64.91 0.31
CA VAL A 263 71.01 -63.72 0.03
C VAL A 263 71.64 -62.92 -1.09
N VAL A 264 70.84 -62.62 -2.12
CA VAL A 264 71.16 -61.58 -3.11
C VAL A 264 70.68 -60.24 -2.58
N GLU A 265 71.60 -59.30 -2.51
CA GLU A 265 71.36 -57.88 -2.26
C GLU A 265 71.45 -57.14 -3.58
N ILE A 266 70.43 -56.34 -3.89
CA ILE A 266 70.41 -55.39 -5.00
C ILE A 266 70.30 -54.00 -4.42
N ALA A 267 71.16 -53.09 -4.86
CA ALA A 267 71.16 -51.70 -4.45
C ALA A 267 71.10 -50.77 -5.65
N MET A 268 70.22 -49.78 -5.60
CA MET A 268 70.00 -48.78 -6.64
C MET A 268 70.13 -47.37 -6.08
N ASN A 269 70.87 -46.51 -6.79
CA ASN A 269 70.99 -45.09 -6.45
C ASN A 269 69.63 -44.39 -6.67
N ARG A 270 69.11 -43.74 -5.62
CA ARG A 270 67.81 -43.04 -5.64
C ARG A 270 67.92 -41.52 -5.68
N SER A 271 69.10 -40.95 -5.95
CA SER A 271 69.31 -39.50 -6.04
C SER A 271 68.36 -38.82 -7.02
N ALA A 272 68.09 -39.46 -8.16
CA ALA A 272 67.14 -38.95 -9.15
C ALA A 272 65.71 -38.83 -8.58
N HIS A 273 65.26 -39.83 -7.82
CA HIS A 273 63.94 -39.82 -7.18
C HIS A 273 63.84 -38.77 -6.05
N VAL A 274 64.90 -38.61 -5.26
CA VAL A 274 64.97 -37.59 -4.21
C VAL A 274 64.95 -36.18 -4.82
N ALA A 275 65.71 -35.94 -5.89
CA ALA A 275 65.73 -34.67 -6.59
C ALA A 275 64.38 -34.35 -7.27
N ALA A 276 63.73 -35.35 -7.87
CA ALA A 276 62.41 -35.20 -8.47
C ALA A 276 61.34 -34.80 -7.42
N PHE A 277 61.36 -35.43 -6.24
CA PHE A 277 60.46 -35.08 -5.15
C PHE A 277 60.70 -33.65 -4.62
N ALA A 278 61.97 -33.26 -4.44
CA ALA A 278 62.32 -31.91 -4.01
C ALA A 278 61.87 -30.84 -5.02
N LYS A 279 62.01 -31.11 -6.32
CA LYS A 279 61.53 -30.22 -7.40
C LYS A 279 60.01 -30.08 -7.38
N ALA A 280 59.27 -31.18 -7.24
CA ALA A 280 57.81 -31.18 -7.17
C ALA A 280 57.30 -30.40 -5.94
N ARG A 281 57.95 -30.56 -4.78
CA ARG A 281 57.65 -29.79 -3.57
C ARG A 281 57.79 -28.29 -3.76
N ASN A 282 58.90 -27.84 -4.34
CA ASN A 282 59.13 -26.41 -4.56
C ASN A 282 58.15 -25.83 -5.59
N GLN A 283 57.84 -26.57 -6.66
CA GLN A 283 56.84 -26.16 -7.64
C GLN A 283 55.43 -26.04 -7.03
N ALA A 284 55.04 -26.98 -6.17
CA ALA A 284 53.75 -26.94 -5.48
C ALA A 284 53.60 -25.68 -4.60
N TRP A 285 54.65 -25.28 -3.88
CA TRP A 285 54.64 -24.05 -3.08
C TRP A 285 54.54 -22.77 -3.94
N ILE A 286 55.24 -22.71 -5.08
CA ILE A 286 55.17 -21.56 -5.99
C ILE A 286 53.76 -21.42 -6.59
N ILE A 287 53.19 -22.52 -7.09
CA ILE A 287 51.84 -22.54 -7.66
C ILE A 287 50.80 -22.17 -6.60
N GLY A 288 50.93 -22.70 -5.38
CA GLY A 288 50.05 -22.36 -4.26
C GLY A 288 50.12 -20.88 -3.87
N GLY A 289 51.32 -20.31 -3.81
CA GLY A 289 51.50 -18.89 -3.52
C GLY A 289 50.87 -17.97 -4.58
N LEU A 290 51.00 -18.33 -5.86
CA LEU A 290 50.38 -17.57 -6.96
C LEU A 290 48.86 -17.65 -6.92
N ALA A 291 48.31 -18.85 -6.67
CA ALA A 291 46.87 -19.05 -6.53
C ALA A 291 46.28 -18.23 -5.36
N LEU A 292 47.00 -18.15 -4.24
CA LEU A 292 46.61 -17.34 -3.10
C LEU A 292 46.61 -15.84 -3.44
N LEU A 293 47.64 -15.34 -4.14
CA LEU A 293 47.74 -13.95 -4.57
C LEU A 293 46.59 -13.55 -5.50
N VAL A 294 46.29 -14.37 -6.52
CA VAL A 294 45.20 -14.11 -7.46
C VAL A 294 43.84 -14.15 -6.75
N GLY A 295 43.64 -15.13 -5.86
CA GLY A 295 42.42 -15.23 -5.07
C GLY A 295 42.18 -14.02 -4.16
N LEU A 296 43.24 -13.52 -3.52
CA LEU A 296 43.18 -12.32 -2.68
C LEU A 296 42.91 -11.04 -3.49
N LEU A 297 43.49 -10.93 -4.69
CA LEU A 297 43.25 -9.81 -5.61
C LEU A 297 41.79 -9.77 -6.09
N LEU A 298 41.23 -10.93 -6.48
CA LEU A 298 39.84 -11.04 -6.89
C LEU A 298 38.89 -10.68 -5.74
N ALA A 299 39.15 -11.18 -4.53
CA ALA A 299 38.39 -10.84 -3.33
C ALA A 299 38.40 -9.32 -3.07
N LEU A 300 39.54 -8.65 -3.29
CA LEU A 300 39.69 -7.22 -3.07
C LEU A 300 38.88 -6.38 -4.09
N LEU A 301 38.88 -6.78 -5.36
CA LEU A 301 38.13 -6.11 -6.41
C LEU A 301 36.61 -6.21 -6.18
N THR A 302 36.11 -7.40 -5.86
CA THR A 302 34.68 -7.62 -5.56
C THR A 302 34.27 -6.89 -4.29
N ALA A 303 35.04 -7.00 -3.21
CA ALA A 303 34.75 -6.34 -1.94
C ALA A 303 34.70 -4.80 -2.08
N ARG A 304 35.56 -4.20 -2.90
CA ARG A 304 35.53 -2.76 -3.20
C ARG A 304 34.33 -2.35 -4.05
N ALA A 305 34.00 -3.12 -5.09
CA ALA A 305 32.87 -2.83 -5.96
C ALA A 305 31.54 -2.85 -5.17
N LEU A 306 31.32 -3.88 -4.35
CA LEU A 306 30.13 -3.99 -3.49
C LEU A 306 30.12 -2.87 -2.44
N GLY A 307 31.25 -2.63 -1.77
CA GLY A 307 31.35 -1.62 -0.72
C GLY A 307 31.15 -0.17 -1.21
N ARG A 308 31.42 0.14 -2.47
CA ARG A 308 31.13 1.48 -3.04
C ARG A 308 29.64 1.69 -3.28
N ARG A 309 28.97 0.71 -3.90
CA ARG A 309 27.53 0.79 -4.21
C ARG A 309 26.66 0.85 -2.95
N ILE A 310 26.96 0.00 -1.95
CA ILE A 310 26.24 0.01 -0.67
C ILE A 310 26.40 1.35 0.05
N ARG A 311 27.60 1.96 0.04
CA ARG A 311 27.82 3.26 0.68
C ARG A 311 27.06 4.39 0.00
N ALA A 312 27.03 4.41 -1.34
CA ALA A 312 26.25 5.40 -2.08
C ALA A 312 24.76 5.29 -1.76
N LEU A 313 24.23 4.07 -1.68
CA LEU A 313 22.85 3.81 -1.28
C LEU A 313 22.57 4.27 0.16
N VAL A 314 23.44 3.91 1.12
CA VAL A 314 23.31 4.35 2.53
C VAL A 314 23.35 5.87 2.66
N GLN A 315 24.23 6.55 1.90
CA GLN A 315 24.28 8.02 1.90
C GLN A 315 23.00 8.63 1.35
N GLY A 316 22.47 8.10 0.23
CA GLY A 316 21.20 8.57 -0.31
C GLY A 316 20.02 8.32 0.63
N VAL A 317 19.95 7.16 1.29
CA VAL A 317 18.93 6.85 2.30
C VAL A 317 19.05 7.77 3.52
N ASN A 318 20.27 8.12 3.97
CA ASN A 318 20.45 9.07 5.06
C ASN A 318 19.94 10.48 4.69
N LEU A 319 20.23 10.94 3.47
CA LEU A 319 19.69 12.22 2.98
C LEU A 319 18.16 12.20 2.85
N LEU A 320 17.60 11.07 2.41
CA LEU A 320 16.16 10.83 2.39
C LEU A 320 15.56 10.87 3.81
N ALA A 321 16.23 10.28 4.80
CA ALA A 321 15.82 10.32 6.21
C ALA A 321 15.92 11.72 6.85
N GLU A 322 16.83 12.56 6.36
CA GLU A 322 16.94 13.98 6.72
C GLU A 322 15.87 14.84 6.02
N GLY A 323 15.01 14.26 5.18
CA GLY A 323 13.91 14.95 4.50
C GLY A 323 14.28 15.45 3.10
N ASN A 324 15.47 15.17 2.58
CA ASN A 324 15.83 15.56 1.22
C ASN A 324 15.26 14.59 0.18
N LEU A 325 14.14 14.95 -0.43
CA LEU A 325 13.46 14.13 -1.44
C LEU A 325 13.99 14.40 -2.85
N THR A 326 15.00 15.26 -3.03
CA THR A 326 15.59 15.57 -4.35
C THR A 326 16.74 14.64 -4.75
N VAL A 327 17.20 13.79 -3.83
CA VAL A 327 18.35 12.91 -4.07
C VAL A 327 18.02 11.80 -5.06
N SER A 328 18.90 11.57 -6.04
CA SER A 328 18.79 10.43 -6.96
C SER A 328 19.52 9.22 -6.39
N LEU A 329 18.80 8.12 -6.21
CA LEU A 329 19.36 6.88 -5.67
C LEU A 329 19.92 6.00 -6.80
N PRO A 330 21.12 5.42 -6.64
CA PRO A 330 21.72 4.57 -7.67
C PRO A 330 20.92 3.28 -7.87
N SER A 331 20.23 3.18 -9.00
CA SER A 331 19.33 2.06 -9.36
C SER A 331 19.87 1.19 -10.51
N ASP A 332 21.08 1.48 -11.01
CA ASP A 332 21.69 0.78 -12.15
C ASP A 332 22.19 -0.63 -11.80
N GLY A 333 21.61 -1.63 -12.47
CA GLY A 333 22.05 -3.02 -12.44
C GLY A 333 20.91 -4.03 -12.35
N GLN A 334 21.29 -5.31 -12.31
CA GLN A 334 20.36 -6.46 -12.25
C GLN A 334 20.56 -7.32 -10.99
N ASN A 335 21.32 -6.85 -10.02
CA ASN A 335 21.56 -7.56 -8.76
C ASN A 335 20.68 -7.01 -7.62
N GLU A 336 20.75 -7.67 -6.47
CA GLU A 336 19.96 -7.38 -5.26
C GLU A 336 20.21 -5.96 -4.74
N ILE A 337 21.42 -5.41 -4.95
CA ILE A 337 21.75 -4.03 -4.58
C ILE A 337 21.02 -3.02 -5.49
N ALA A 338 20.91 -3.31 -6.79
CA ALA A 338 20.15 -2.48 -7.72
C ALA A 338 18.63 -2.59 -7.50
N GLU A 339 18.14 -3.77 -7.12
CA GLU A 339 16.74 -3.97 -6.70
C GLU A 339 16.41 -3.15 -5.45
N LEU A 340 17.29 -3.17 -4.44
CA LEU A 340 17.15 -2.32 -3.26
C LEU A 340 17.20 -0.83 -3.62
N GLY A 341 18.06 -0.44 -4.57
CA GLY A 341 18.12 0.91 -5.13
C GLY A 341 16.80 1.35 -5.75
N ARG A 342 16.20 0.51 -6.61
CA ARG A 342 14.88 0.77 -7.22
C ARG A 342 13.76 0.88 -6.19
N ALA A 343 13.68 -0.05 -5.24
CA ALA A 343 12.66 -0.01 -4.18
C ALA A 343 12.78 1.26 -3.31
N THR A 344 14.01 1.70 -3.03
CA THR A 344 14.24 2.93 -2.28
C THR A 344 13.87 4.18 -3.10
N GLU A 345 14.12 4.17 -4.41
CA GLU A 345 13.71 5.25 -5.33
C GLU A 345 12.19 5.35 -5.47
N GLU A 346 11.49 4.22 -5.58
CA GLU A 346 10.02 4.17 -5.56
C GLU A 346 9.46 4.74 -4.25
N MET A 347 10.05 4.38 -3.11
CA MET A 347 9.70 4.94 -1.80
C MET A 347 9.95 6.46 -1.74
N ARG A 348 11.09 6.95 -2.24
CA ARG A 348 11.39 8.39 -2.32
C ARG A 348 10.35 9.13 -3.17
N SER A 349 10.02 8.59 -4.35
CA SER A 349 9.02 9.17 -5.26
C SER A 349 7.63 9.22 -4.61
N TYR A 350 7.22 8.14 -3.94
CA TYR A 350 5.95 8.10 -3.20
C TYR A 350 5.91 9.12 -2.05
N LEU A 351 6.99 9.25 -1.28
CA LEU A 351 7.10 10.26 -0.23
C LEU A 351 7.05 11.68 -0.81
N HIS A 352 7.71 11.93 -1.94
CA HIS A 352 7.66 13.22 -2.64
C HIS A 352 6.23 13.61 -3.03
N ASP A 353 5.50 12.69 -3.67
CA ASP A 353 4.10 12.91 -4.08
C ASP A 353 3.17 13.11 -2.87
N LEU A 354 3.36 12.34 -1.79
CA LEU A 354 2.61 12.53 -0.55
C LEU A 354 2.86 13.91 0.08
N VAL A 355 4.12 14.32 0.24
CA VAL A 355 4.50 15.61 0.82
C VAL A 355 3.94 16.75 -0.03
N SER A 356 4.05 16.67 -1.37
CA SER A 356 3.47 17.66 -2.30
C SER A 356 1.95 17.76 -2.17
N LYS A 357 1.24 16.62 -2.12
CA LYS A 357 -0.22 16.61 -1.91
C LYS A 357 -0.63 17.20 -0.56
N VAL A 358 0.12 16.92 0.51
CA VAL A 358 -0.17 17.50 1.83
C VAL A 358 0.07 19.01 1.83
N GLU A 359 1.15 19.50 1.19
CA GLU A 359 1.40 20.94 1.05
C GLU A 359 0.27 21.64 0.28
N HIS A 360 -0.15 21.06 -0.86
CA HIS A 360 -1.25 21.58 -1.66
C HIS A 360 -2.57 21.62 -0.87
N ASN A 361 -2.91 20.51 -0.18
CA ASN A 361 -4.12 20.43 0.64
C ASN A 361 -4.08 21.41 1.83
N ALA A 362 -2.92 21.57 2.48
CA ALA A 362 -2.76 22.56 3.53
C ALA A 362 -3.03 23.97 2.99
N SER A 363 -2.44 24.32 1.84
CA SER A 363 -2.69 25.62 1.18
C SER A 363 -4.17 25.82 0.85
N ALA A 364 -4.85 24.81 0.31
CA ALA A 364 -6.28 24.85 0.01
C ALA A 364 -7.13 25.07 1.27
N VAL A 365 -6.81 24.39 2.38
CA VAL A 365 -7.47 24.59 3.68
C VAL A 365 -7.25 26.01 4.20
N ASN A 366 -6.05 26.59 4.05
CA ASN A 366 -5.79 27.97 4.44
C ASN A 366 -6.65 28.96 3.66
N HIS A 367 -6.69 28.80 2.33
CA HIS A 367 -7.52 29.61 1.46
C HIS A 367 -9.00 29.51 1.81
N ALA A 368 -9.54 28.30 1.96
CA ALA A 368 -10.92 28.09 2.35
C ALA A 368 -11.23 28.70 3.72
N SER A 369 -10.31 28.60 4.68
CA SER A 369 -10.48 29.19 6.02
C SER A 369 -10.56 30.72 5.97
N ARG A 370 -9.77 31.36 5.10
CA ARG A 370 -9.84 32.81 4.87
C ARG A 370 -11.16 33.23 4.21
N GLU A 371 -11.67 32.46 3.25
CA GLU A 371 -12.99 32.70 2.66
C GLU A 371 -14.14 32.50 3.66
N ILE A 372 -14.00 31.54 4.58
CA ILE A 372 -14.93 31.38 5.70
C ILE A 372 -14.88 32.61 6.60
N ALA A 373 -13.69 33.11 6.95
CA ALA A 373 -13.55 34.30 7.79
C ALA A 373 -14.21 35.56 7.18
N THR A 374 -14.03 35.81 5.88
CA THR A 374 -14.70 36.93 5.21
C THR A 374 -16.22 36.73 5.13
N SER A 375 -16.68 35.50 4.95
CA SER A 375 -18.11 35.17 4.97
C SER A 375 -18.74 35.39 6.34
N VAL A 376 -18.02 35.03 7.40
CA VAL A 376 -18.38 35.26 8.81
C VAL A 376 -18.53 36.76 9.10
N GLU A 377 -17.59 37.60 8.67
CA GLU A 377 -17.70 39.06 8.85
C GLU A 377 -18.96 39.63 8.20
N ARG A 378 -19.28 39.17 6.98
CA ARG A 378 -20.51 39.57 6.28
C ARG A 378 -21.77 39.08 7.00
N GLN A 379 -21.74 37.86 7.54
CA GLN A 379 -22.85 37.29 8.31
C GLN A 379 -23.07 38.07 9.62
N ALA A 380 -22.00 38.48 10.31
CA ALA A 380 -22.06 39.32 11.51
C ALA A 380 -22.72 40.67 11.21
N ALA A 381 -22.28 41.34 10.15
CA ALA A 381 -22.89 42.60 9.70
C ALA A 381 -24.39 42.44 9.37
N THR A 382 -24.75 41.33 8.73
CA THR A 382 -26.15 41.01 8.40
C THR A 382 -27.00 40.79 9.66
N SER A 383 -26.50 40.06 10.66
CA SER A 383 -27.19 39.85 11.94
C SER A 383 -27.38 41.16 12.71
N SER A 384 -26.37 42.03 12.71
CA SER A 384 -26.49 43.37 13.29
C SER A 384 -27.55 44.22 12.57
N GLY A 385 -27.55 44.19 11.24
CA GLY A 385 -28.56 44.90 10.43
C GLY A 385 -29.98 44.38 10.68
N MET A 386 -30.16 43.06 10.78
CA MET A 386 -31.44 42.44 11.09
C MET A 386 -31.96 42.90 12.46
N SER A 387 -31.10 43.01 13.46
CA SER A 387 -31.49 43.46 14.80
C SER A 387 -32.01 44.90 14.79
N ALA A 388 -31.38 45.78 14.01
CA ALA A 388 -31.85 47.15 13.83
C ALA A 388 -33.21 47.21 13.10
N SER A 389 -33.38 46.45 12.02
CA SER A 389 -34.66 46.38 11.29
C SER A 389 -35.79 45.82 12.16
N VAL A 390 -35.51 44.82 12.99
CA VAL A 390 -36.51 44.27 13.91
C VAL A 390 -36.92 45.29 14.97
N ALA A 391 -35.98 46.07 15.50
CA ALA A 391 -36.29 47.15 16.43
C ALA A 391 -37.19 48.21 15.79
N GLU A 392 -36.91 48.60 14.55
CA GLU A 392 -37.73 49.55 13.78
C GLU A 392 -39.16 49.03 13.56
N ILE A 393 -39.31 47.79 13.07
CA ILE A 393 -40.61 47.17 12.83
C ILE A 393 -41.39 47.03 14.15
N THR A 394 -40.71 46.68 15.24
CA THR A 394 -41.34 46.58 16.57
C THR A 394 -41.94 47.93 16.98
N SER A 395 -41.17 49.02 16.84
CA SER A 395 -41.67 50.38 17.11
C SER A 395 -42.87 50.72 16.24
N THR A 396 -42.86 50.37 14.95
CA THR A 396 -44.00 50.63 14.05
C THR A 396 -45.24 49.84 14.46
N MET A 397 -45.07 48.60 14.94
CA MET A 397 -46.18 47.77 15.42
C MET A 397 -46.76 48.26 16.74
N GLU A 398 -45.93 48.80 17.64
CA GLU A 398 -46.38 49.45 18.86
C GLU A 398 -47.21 50.71 18.55
N GLU A 399 -46.73 51.54 17.62
CA GLU A 399 -47.46 52.73 17.15
C GLU A 399 -48.78 52.34 16.46
N LEU A 400 -48.77 51.29 15.64
CA LEU A 400 -49.99 50.77 14.99
C LEU A 400 -51.01 50.28 16.03
N SER A 401 -50.57 49.56 17.06
CA SER A 401 -51.44 49.09 18.15
C SER A 401 -52.06 50.25 18.95
N ALA A 402 -51.28 51.30 19.20
CA ALA A 402 -51.77 52.53 19.84
C ALA A 402 -52.81 53.23 18.95
N SER A 403 -52.51 53.41 17.66
CA SER A 403 -53.42 53.99 16.68
C SER A 403 -54.72 53.20 16.54
N SER A 404 -54.65 51.87 16.48
CA SER A 404 -55.83 51.01 16.52
C SER A 404 -56.65 51.22 17.79
N SER A 405 -56.01 51.29 18.97
CA SER A 405 -56.75 51.54 20.21
C SER A 405 -57.50 52.88 20.17
N GLN A 406 -56.89 53.92 19.60
CA GLN A 406 -57.51 55.23 19.42
C GLN A 406 -58.67 55.21 18.41
N ILE A 407 -58.54 54.51 17.28
CA ILE A 407 -59.61 54.36 16.29
C ILE A 407 -60.82 53.61 16.88
N ALA A 408 -60.58 52.60 17.72
CA ALA A 408 -61.65 51.88 18.40
C ALA A 408 -62.42 52.80 19.36
N GLU A 409 -61.73 53.64 20.14
CA GLU A 409 -62.33 54.64 21.02
C GLU A 409 -63.15 55.67 20.23
N TYR A 410 -62.62 56.19 19.12
CA TYR A 410 -63.37 57.12 18.27
C TYR A 410 -64.60 56.48 17.64
N SER A 411 -64.52 55.21 17.24
CA SER A 411 -65.66 54.47 16.71
C SER A 411 -66.77 54.33 17.75
N GLU A 412 -66.42 54.09 19.02
CA GLU A 412 -67.38 54.08 20.12
C GLU A 412 -68.05 55.44 20.34
N LYS A 413 -67.27 56.53 20.29
CA LYS A 413 -67.83 57.90 20.35
C LYS A 413 -68.80 58.18 19.19
N VAL A 414 -68.49 57.71 17.97
CA VAL A 414 -69.40 57.83 16.82
C VAL A 414 -70.69 57.06 17.04
N VAL A 415 -70.64 55.87 17.65
CA VAL A 415 -71.85 55.11 18.02
C VAL A 415 -72.73 55.89 19.00
N VAL A 416 -72.14 56.52 20.02
CA VAL A 416 -72.89 57.34 20.99
C VAL A 416 -73.57 58.52 20.30
N ILE A 417 -72.83 59.27 19.48
CA ILE A 417 -73.37 60.45 18.76
C ILE A 417 -74.47 60.03 17.76
N ALA A 418 -74.25 58.93 17.03
CA ALA A 418 -75.23 58.41 16.08
C ALA A 418 -76.52 57.96 16.78
N ASN A 419 -76.44 57.28 17.93
CA ASN A 419 -77.63 56.91 18.71
C ASN A 419 -78.38 58.15 19.21
N GLN A 420 -77.68 59.18 19.70
CA GLN A 420 -78.31 60.43 20.13
C GLN A 420 -78.99 61.18 18.98
N THR A 421 -78.38 61.14 17.79
CA THR A 421 -78.95 61.70 16.55
C THR A 421 -80.18 60.92 16.11
N TRP A 422 -80.15 59.59 16.21
CA TRP A 422 -81.29 58.71 15.92
C TRP A 422 -82.48 59.03 16.83
N GLU A 423 -82.25 59.15 18.14
CA GLU A 423 -83.27 59.48 19.13
C GLU A 423 -83.88 60.86 18.88
N SER A 424 -83.04 61.88 18.73
CA SER A 424 -83.49 63.26 18.50
C SER A 424 -84.25 63.41 17.18
N SER A 425 -83.81 62.74 16.11
CA SER A 425 -84.51 62.75 14.82
C SER A 425 -85.84 61.99 14.89
N LYS A 426 -85.89 60.90 15.67
CA LYS A 426 -87.10 60.12 15.87
C LYS A 426 -88.15 60.91 16.65
N GLU A 427 -87.75 61.56 17.74
CA GLU A 427 -88.61 62.47 18.50
C GLU A 427 -89.11 63.62 17.63
N GLY A 428 -88.22 64.25 16.85
CA GLY A 428 -88.59 65.28 15.89
C GLY A 428 -89.62 64.79 14.87
N SER A 429 -89.44 63.59 14.32
CA SER A 429 -90.37 63.02 13.33
C SER A 429 -91.77 62.80 13.94
N LEU A 430 -91.84 62.31 15.18
CA LEU A 430 -93.09 62.16 15.93
C LEU A 430 -93.75 63.52 16.22
N ALA A 431 -92.98 64.53 16.60
CA ALA A 431 -93.48 65.88 16.80
C ALA A 431 -94.06 66.48 15.51
N MET A 432 -93.39 66.29 14.36
CA MET A 432 -93.90 66.73 13.07
C MET A 432 -95.18 65.99 12.66
N GLN A 433 -95.27 64.69 12.93
CA GLN A 433 -96.49 63.92 12.70
C GLN A 433 -97.66 64.48 13.53
N SER A 434 -97.40 64.85 14.79
CA SER A 434 -98.40 65.52 15.64
C SER A 434 -98.82 66.89 15.09
N ILE A 435 -97.88 67.66 14.51
CA ILE A 435 -98.19 68.94 13.85
C ILE A 435 -99.08 68.72 12.63
N VAL A 436 -98.82 67.69 11.82
CA VAL A 436 -99.66 67.35 10.67
C VAL A 436 -101.10 67.07 11.12
N THR A 437 -101.30 66.24 12.14
CA THR A 437 -102.63 65.96 12.70
C THR A 437 -103.30 67.24 13.23
N LYS A 438 -102.55 68.13 13.90
CA LYS A 438 -103.10 69.41 14.37
C LYS A 438 -103.45 70.36 13.24
N MET A 439 -102.72 70.34 12.12
CA MET A 439 -103.06 71.12 10.93
C MET A 439 -104.29 70.56 10.21
N GLU A 440 -104.53 69.25 10.25
CA GLU A 440 -105.79 68.64 9.79
C GLU A 440 -106.98 69.11 10.63
N ASP A 441 -106.83 69.15 11.96
CA ASP A 441 -107.85 69.71 12.87
C ASP A 441 -108.15 71.18 12.51
N ILE A 442 -107.11 72.01 12.39
CA ILE A 442 -107.24 73.44 12.03
C ILE A 442 -107.89 73.62 10.66
N LYS A 443 -107.54 72.77 9.68
CA LYS A 443 -108.18 72.77 8.35
C LYS A 443 -109.68 72.51 8.47
N SER A 444 -110.07 71.49 9.23
CA SER A 444 -111.48 71.14 9.44
C SER A 444 -112.24 72.28 10.12
N ASP A 445 -111.68 72.91 11.13
CA ASP A 445 -112.32 74.02 11.83
C ASP A 445 -112.43 75.29 10.97
N ASN A 446 -111.43 75.55 10.11
CA ASN A 446 -111.50 76.64 9.13
C ASN A 446 -112.57 76.38 8.05
N GLU A 447 -112.71 75.14 7.58
CA GLU A 447 -113.76 74.74 6.63
C GLU A 447 -115.17 74.90 7.24
N LYS A 448 -115.37 74.50 8.51
CA LYS A 448 -116.63 74.72 9.24
C LYS A 448 -116.92 76.22 9.40
N SER A 449 -115.92 77.00 9.82
CA SER A 449 -116.06 78.45 10.00
C SER A 449 -116.43 79.14 8.68
N LEU A 450 -115.81 78.74 7.57
CA LEU A 450 -116.14 79.26 6.25
C LEU A 450 -117.59 78.93 5.85
N ALA A 451 -118.07 77.72 6.13
CA ALA A 451 -119.46 77.35 5.89
C ALA A 451 -120.45 78.20 6.70
N GLU A 452 -120.17 78.45 7.98
CA GLU A 452 -120.98 79.32 8.84
C GLU A 452 -120.98 80.78 8.37
N ILE A 453 -119.83 81.30 7.93
CA ILE A 453 -119.70 82.66 7.37
C ILE A 453 -120.54 82.79 6.08
N VAL A 454 -120.51 81.78 5.21
CA VAL A 454 -121.30 81.75 3.97
C VAL A 454 -122.80 81.70 4.27
N ASP A 455 -123.23 80.88 5.24
CA ASP A 455 -124.62 80.83 5.70
C ASP A 455 -125.08 82.18 6.28
N LEU A 456 -124.24 82.82 7.12
CA LEU A 456 -124.48 84.17 7.62
C LEU A 456 -124.62 85.19 6.48
N GLY A 457 -123.81 85.03 5.42
CA GLY A 457 -123.91 85.83 4.19
C GLY A 457 -125.25 85.67 3.49
N SER A 458 -125.78 84.45 3.42
CA SER A 458 -127.12 84.17 2.87
C SER A 458 -128.21 84.82 3.71
N LYS A 459 -128.20 84.61 5.04
CA LYS A 459 -129.16 85.23 5.98
C LYS A 459 -129.13 86.75 5.92
N SER A 460 -127.96 87.35 5.78
CA SER A 460 -127.80 88.80 5.62
C SER A 460 -128.43 89.32 4.32
N LYS A 461 -128.31 88.57 3.21
CA LYS A 461 -129.02 88.90 1.95
C LYS A 461 -130.53 88.79 2.07
N GLU A 462 -131.02 87.78 2.80
CA GLU A 462 -132.46 87.64 3.09
C GLU A 462 -132.98 88.84 3.87
N ILE A 463 -132.24 89.31 4.88
CA ILE A 463 -132.57 90.52 5.64
C ILE A 463 -132.63 91.75 4.71
N SER A 464 -131.64 91.95 3.82
CA SER A 464 -131.68 93.04 2.83
C SER A 464 -132.95 93.00 1.98
N LYS A 465 -133.36 91.82 1.51
CA LYS A 465 -134.58 91.65 0.72
C LYS A 465 -135.85 91.96 1.53
N VAL A 466 -135.89 91.57 2.80
CA VAL A 466 -137.00 91.94 3.70
C VAL A 466 -137.04 93.45 3.92
N MET A 467 -135.88 94.10 4.12
CA MET A 467 -135.82 95.56 4.27
C MET A 467 -136.31 96.29 3.02
N GLU A 468 -135.97 95.81 1.81
CA GLU A 468 -136.49 96.36 0.55
C GLU A 468 -138.02 96.26 0.48
N ILE A 469 -138.61 95.14 0.88
CA ILE A 469 -140.06 94.95 0.96
C ILE A 469 -140.68 95.93 1.97
N ILE A 470 -140.11 96.05 3.17
CA ILE A 470 -140.64 96.98 4.19
C ILE A 470 -140.54 98.42 3.71
N ASN A 471 -139.44 98.80 3.05
CA ASN A 471 -139.29 100.15 2.51
C ASN A 471 -140.33 100.44 1.42
N ASN A 472 -140.58 99.48 0.52
CA ASN A 472 -141.66 99.58 -0.47
C ASN A 472 -143.05 99.69 0.17
N ILE A 473 -143.31 98.93 1.25
CA ILE A 473 -144.57 99.03 2.01
C ILE A 473 -144.67 100.40 2.71
N ALA A 474 -143.59 100.92 3.28
CA ALA A 474 -143.56 102.24 3.91
C ALA A 474 -143.82 103.34 2.88
N ASP A 475 -143.21 103.28 1.70
CA ASP A 475 -143.45 104.22 0.59
C ASP A 475 -144.90 104.13 0.07
N GLN A 476 -145.45 102.92 -0.06
CA GLN A 476 -146.87 102.74 -0.39
C GLN A 476 -147.79 103.29 0.71
N THR A 477 -147.46 103.06 1.98
CA THR A 477 -148.23 103.56 3.13
C THR A 477 -148.18 105.08 3.18
N LYS A 478 -147.02 105.68 2.89
CA LYS A 478 -146.82 107.12 2.75
C LYS A 478 -147.66 107.72 1.63
N LEU A 479 -147.76 107.05 0.48
CA LEU A 479 -148.63 107.43 -0.62
C LEU A 479 -150.12 107.32 -0.27
N ILE A 480 -150.53 106.23 0.39
CA ILE A 480 -151.91 106.04 0.86
C ILE A 480 -152.28 107.13 1.87
N ALA A 481 -151.38 107.39 2.84
CA ALA A 481 -151.55 108.43 3.84
C ALA A 481 -151.61 109.83 3.20
N PHE A 482 -150.80 110.09 2.17
CA PHE A 482 -150.88 111.34 1.41
C PHE A 482 -152.21 111.51 0.68
N ASN A 483 -152.68 110.46 0.00
CA ASN A 483 -153.97 110.49 -0.69
C ASN A 483 -155.14 110.64 0.31
N ALA A 484 -155.06 109.98 1.47
CA ALA A 484 -156.06 110.13 2.54
C ALA A 484 -156.04 111.53 3.16
N ALA A 485 -154.86 112.14 3.33
CA ALA A 485 -154.74 113.52 3.80
C ALA A 485 -155.29 114.53 2.78
N LEU A 486 -155.06 114.28 1.48
CA LEU A 486 -155.61 115.08 0.38
C LEU A 486 -157.15 115.00 0.38
N GLU A 487 -157.72 113.79 0.45
CA GLU A 487 -159.17 113.58 0.46
C GLU A 487 -159.82 114.17 1.73
N ALA A 488 -159.16 114.05 2.89
CA ALA A 488 -159.58 114.68 4.12
C ALA A 488 -159.57 116.22 4.04
N SER A 489 -158.61 116.82 3.31
CA SER A 489 -158.58 118.26 3.04
C SER A 489 -159.69 118.68 2.08
N SER A 490 -160.06 117.83 1.11
CA SER A 490 -161.16 118.06 0.16
C SER A 490 -162.54 117.97 0.82
N ALA A 491 -162.71 117.15 1.87
CA ALA A 491 -163.97 116.98 2.60
C ALA A 491 -164.31 118.11 3.60
N GLY A 492 -163.49 119.17 3.69
CA GLY A 492 -163.74 120.33 4.55
C GLY A 492 -163.80 120.01 6.05
N GLU A 493 -164.70 120.65 6.80
CA GLU A 493 -164.76 120.57 8.27
C GLU A 493 -165.00 119.14 8.80
N SER A 494 -165.71 118.29 8.04
CA SER A 494 -165.94 116.88 8.39
C SER A 494 -164.69 116.00 8.26
N GLY A 495 -163.71 116.41 7.45
CA GLY A 495 -162.48 115.65 7.18
C GLY A 495 -161.32 115.92 8.14
N GLN A 496 -161.39 116.97 8.98
CA GLN A 496 -160.28 117.41 9.84
C GLN A 496 -159.69 116.31 10.74
N ARG A 497 -160.55 115.50 11.38
CA ARG A 497 -160.08 114.39 12.24
C ARG A 497 -159.39 113.28 11.43
N PHE A 498 -159.86 113.00 10.22
CA PHE A 498 -159.22 112.03 9.33
C PHE A 498 -157.88 112.54 8.78
N GLY A 499 -157.77 113.84 8.50
CA GLY A 499 -156.52 114.48 8.06
C GLY A 499 -155.40 114.38 9.10
N VAL A 500 -155.71 114.52 10.39
CA VAL A 500 -154.74 114.35 11.48
C VAL A 500 -154.24 112.90 11.56
N VAL A 501 -155.12 111.91 11.42
CA VAL A 501 -154.72 110.48 11.40
C VAL A 501 -153.86 110.18 10.16
N ALA A 502 -154.22 110.71 9.00
CA ALA A 502 -153.44 110.54 7.77
C ALA A 502 -152.04 111.17 7.87
N ALA A 503 -151.92 112.36 8.50
CA ALA A 503 -150.63 112.98 8.77
C ALA A 503 -149.76 112.14 9.73
N GLU A 504 -150.35 111.53 10.76
CA GLU A 504 -149.63 110.66 11.69
C GLU A 504 -149.20 109.33 11.04
N ILE A 505 -150.03 108.74 10.18
CA ILE A 505 -149.65 107.57 9.38
C ILE A 505 -148.49 107.91 8.44
N ARG A 506 -148.52 109.09 7.80
CA ARG A 506 -147.41 109.56 6.95
C ARG A 506 -146.12 109.72 7.75
N ARG A 507 -146.19 110.35 8.93
CA ARG A 507 -145.04 110.53 9.83
C ARG A 507 -144.47 109.18 10.29
N LEU A 508 -145.33 108.21 10.60
CA LEU A 508 -144.93 106.86 10.94
C LEU A 508 -144.26 106.16 9.75
N ALA A 509 -144.82 106.29 8.54
CA ALA A 509 -144.22 105.74 7.32
C ALA A 509 -142.83 106.35 7.03
N ASP A 510 -142.67 107.67 7.18
CA ASP A 510 -141.38 108.36 7.07
C ASP A 510 -140.36 107.83 8.09
N SER A 511 -140.78 107.61 9.35
CA SER A 511 -139.94 107.03 10.40
C SER A 511 -139.57 105.57 10.12
N VAL A 512 -140.47 104.79 9.51
CA VAL A 512 -140.19 103.42 9.06
C VAL A 512 -139.16 103.43 7.94
N THR A 513 -139.31 104.28 6.91
CA THR A 513 -138.34 104.44 5.81
C THR A 513 -136.95 104.85 6.31
N GLU A 514 -136.86 105.77 7.27
CA GLU A 514 -135.58 106.17 7.87
C GLU A 514 -134.93 105.00 8.63
N SER A 515 -135.71 104.29 9.45
CA SER A 515 -135.22 103.14 10.23
C SER A 515 -134.80 101.96 9.34
N THR A 516 -135.57 101.66 8.28
CA THR A 516 -135.21 100.60 7.32
C THR A 516 -133.94 100.96 6.54
N SER A 517 -133.75 102.22 6.17
CA SER A 517 -132.53 102.69 5.52
C SER A 517 -131.29 102.54 6.42
N GLU A 518 -131.44 102.81 7.73
CA GLU A 518 -130.36 102.58 8.69
C GLU A 518 -130.02 101.08 8.83
N ILE A 519 -131.05 100.21 8.93
CA ILE A 519 -130.86 98.75 8.98
C ILE A 519 -130.22 98.25 7.68
N GLU A 520 -130.63 98.78 6.52
CA GLU A 520 -130.04 98.44 5.22
C GLU A 520 -128.56 98.81 5.15
N ARG A 521 -128.17 100.01 5.65
CA ARG A 521 -126.77 100.40 5.77
C ARG A 521 -125.99 99.45 6.68
N LYS A 522 -126.53 99.10 7.85
CA LYS A 522 -125.90 98.14 8.77
C LYS A 522 -125.77 96.75 8.16
N THR A 523 -126.77 96.31 7.39
CA THR A 523 -126.74 95.03 6.69
C THR A 523 -125.67 95.02 5.60
N ARG A 524 -125.49 96.12 4.86
CA ARG A 524 -124.37 96.28 3.91
C ARG A 524 -123.01 96.22 4.60
N GLU A 525 -122.83 96.90 5.73
CA GLU A 525 -121.60 96.83 6.54
C GLU A 525 -121.28 95.38 6.98
N ILE A 526 -122.32 94.60 7.33
CA ILE A 526 -122.19 93.16 7.66
C ILE A 526 -121.79 92.35 6.41
N GLN A 527 -122.42 92.57 5.26
CA GLN A 527 -122.09 91.87 4.00
C GLN A 527 -120.65 92.13 3.55
N ASP A 528 -120.18 93.37 3.63
CA ASP A 528 -118.79 93.73 3.33
C ASP A 528 -117.81 93.03 4.28
N SER A 529 -118.18 92.93 5.56
CA SER A 529 -117.37 92.22 6.56
C SER A 529 -117.33 90.71 6.30
N ILE A 530 -118.45 90.10 5.90
CA ILE A 530 -118.53 88.70 5.49
C ILE A 530 -117.65 88.44 4.26
N SER A 531 -117.70 89.30 3.24
CA SER A 531 -116.84 89.19 2.06
C SER A 531 -115.35 89.21 2.41
N ARG A 532 -114.93 90.13 3.29
CA ARG A 532 -113.56 90.16 3.82
C ARG A 532 -113.19 88.91 4.60
N LEU A 533 -114.10 88.38 5.42
CA LEU A 533 -113.89 87.16 6.20
C LEU A 533 -113.74 85.92 5.31
N VAL A 534 -114.51 85.80 4.21
CA VAL A 534 -114.37 84.73 3.22
C VAL A 534 -112.97 84.77 2.59
N ILE A 535 -112.55 85.92 2.05
CA ILE A 535 -111.21 86.07 1.43
C ILE A 535 -110.10 85.72 2.43
N THR A 536 -110.24 86.17 3.68
CA THR A 536 -109.25 85.89 4.73
C THR A 536 -109.21 84.41 5.11
N SER A 537 -110.37 83.74 5.16
CA SER A 537 -110.48 82.31 5.48
C SER A 537 -109.98 81.42 4.34
N GLU A 538 -110.21 81.80 3.08
CA GLU A 538 -109.64 81.12 1.90
C GLU A 538 -108.12 81.26 1.87
N LYS A 539 -107.60 82.47 2.14
CA LYS A 539 -106.16 82.69 2.31
C LYS A 539 -105.59 81.87 3.48
N GLY A 540 -106.34 81.75 4.58
CA GLY A 540 -106.02 80.88 5.71
C GLY A 540 -105.92 79.41 5.32
N ALA A 541 -106.88 78.90 4.53
CA ALA A 541 -106.89 77.52 4.03
C ALA A 541 -105.64 77.20 3.17
N LEU A 542 -105.21 78.15 2.33
CA LEU A 542 -103.95 78.03 1.58
C LEU A 542 -102.74 77.94 2.52
N GLY A 543 -102.68 78.80 3.54
CA GLY A 543 -101.61 78.80 4.54
C GLY A 543 -101.54 77.48 5.34
N ILE A 544 -102.68 76.92 5.71
CA ILE A 544 -102.78 75.62 6.40
C ILE A 544 -102.28 74.49 5.51
N THR A 545 -102.68 74.47 4.24
CA THR A 545 -102.26 73.45 3.27
C THR A 545 -100.75 73.48 3.04
N GLU A 546 -100.17 74.68 2.92
CA GLU A 546 -98.72 74.85 2.80
C GLU A 546 -97.99 74.41 4.08
N GLY A 547 -98.51 74.77 5.25
CA GLY A 547 -97.97 74.32 6.54
C GLY A 547 -97.99 72.80 6.69
N MET A 548 -99.03 72.13 6.20
CA MET A 548 -99.13 70.67 6.17
C MET A 548 -98.07 70.06 5.24
N ARG A 549 -97.89 70.63 4.04
CA ARG A 549 -96.89 70.18 3.06
C ARG A 549 -95.46 70.28 3.62
N GLU A 550 -95.10 71.43 4.18
CA GLU A 550 -93.78 71.66 4.81
C GLU A 550 -93.57 70.74 6.03
N SER A 551 -94.63 70.51 6.82
CA SER A 551 -94.55 69.61 7.97
C SER A 551 -94.28 68.16 7.55
N PHE A 552 -94.96 67.69 6.50
CA PHE A 552 -94.75 66.35 5.95
C PHE A 552 -93.36 66.16 5.34
N GLN A 553 -92.86 67.17 4.61
CA GLN A 553 -91.50 67.13 4.06
C GLN A 553 -90.45 67.09 5.17
N THR A 554 -90.64 67.86 6.23
CA THR A 554 -89.74 67.84 7.40
C THR A 554 -89.76 66.48 8.10
N ALA A 555 -90.94 65.87 8.28
CA ALA A 555 -91.07 64.54 8.86
C ALA A 555 -90.33 63.47 8.03
N THR A 556 -90.41 63.55 6.69
CA THR A 556 -89.69 62.67 5.76
C THR A 556 -88.17 62.82 5.94
N ARG A 557 -87.64 64.05 5.95
CA ARG A 557 -86.21 64.31 6.16
C ARG A 557 -85.70 63.81 7.51
N LEU A 558 -86.51 63.92 8.56
CA LEU A 558 -86.17 63.38 9.88
C LEU A 558 -86.08 61.85 9.87
N ASN A 559 -86.95 61.15 9.13
CA ASN A 559 -86.83 59.70 8.95
C ASN A 559 -85.58 59.32 8.14
N GLU A 560 -85.19 60.09 7.13
CA GLU A 560 -83.92 59.87 6.42
C GLU A 560 -82.70 60.01 7.35
N LEU A 561 -82.74 60.95 8.31
CA LEU A 561 -81.72 61.09 9.36
C LEU A 561 -81.69 59.90 10.32
N VAL A 562 -82.85 59.36 10.71
CA VAL A 562 -82.96 58.13 11.50
C VAL A 562 -82.25 56.97 10.79
N ASP A 563 -82.48 56.79 9.49
CA ASP A 563 -81.82 55.75 8.69
C ASP A 563 -80.31 56.00 8.55
N ALA A 564 -79.90 57.24 8.32
CA ALA A 564 -78.49 57.62 8.23
C ALA A 564 -77.73 57.38 9.54
N ALA A 565 -78.34 57.70 10.68
CA ALA A 565 -77.79 57.46 12.01
C ALA A 565 -77.65 55.95 12.30
N SER A 566 -78.66 55.15 11.91
CA SER A 566 -78.62 53.69 12.02
C SER A 566 -77.49 53.07 11.18
N ARG A 567 -77.31 53.52 9.93
CA ARG A 567 -76.18 53.10 9.09
C ARG A 567 -74.83 53.50 9.70
N SER A 568 -74.70 54.72 10.20
CA SER A 568 -73.47 55.22 10.84
C SER A 568 -73.09 54.37 12.06
N THR A 569 -74.07 53.99 12.88
CA THR A 569 -73.87 53.09 14.02
C THR A 569 -73.34 51.72 13.60
N LYS A 570 -73.91 51.13 12.54
CA LYS A 570 -73.46 49.83 12.01
C LYS A 570 -72.03 49.92 11.48
N SER A 571 -71.71 50.95 10.70
CA SER A 571 -70.36 51.18 10.16
C SER A 571 -69.33 51.39 11.28
N ALA A 572 -69.65 52.20 12.30
CA ALA A 572 -68.75 52.44 13.42
C ALA A 572 -68.47 51.16 14.23
N LYS A 573 -69.49 50.31 14.46
CA LYS A 573 -69.28 48.99 15.08
C LYS A 573 -68.39 48.08 14.24
N GLN A 574 -68.57 48.06 12.92
CA GLN A 574 -67.73 47.28 12.01
C GLN A 574 -66.27 47.76 12.06
N ILE A 575 -66.03 49.07 12.05
CA ILE A 575 -64.69 49.66 12.19
C ILE A 575 -64.06 49.22 13.52
N SER A 576 -64.77 49.36 14.64
CA SER A 576 -64.29 48.93 15.96
C SER A 576 -63.85 47.46 15.97
N LEU A 577 -64.65 46.56 15.39
CA LEU A 577 -64.31 45.14 15.27
C LEU A 577 -63.05 44.89 14.42
N SER A 578 -62.96 45.51 13.23
CA SER A 578 -61.78 45.40 12.37
C SER A 578 -60.52 45.95 13.03
N THR A 579 -60.66 47.04 13.78
CA THR A 579 -59.55 47.65 14.52
C THR A 579 -59.11 46.79 15.71
N GLN A 580 -60.03 46.10 16.38
CA GLN A 580 -59.67 45.10 17.40
C GLN A 580 -58.90 43.91 16.80
N GLN A 581 -59.26 43.49 15.60
CA GLN A 581 -58.50 42.47 14.86
C GLN A 581 -57.10 42.97 14.47
N GLN A 582 -56.98 44.21 14.00
CA GLN A 582 -55.68 44.84 13.70
C GLN A 582 -54.77 44.86 14.93
N LYS A 583 -55.28 45.28 16.10
CA LYS A 583 -54.53 45.27 17.36
C LYS A 583 -54.02 43.87 17.72
N THR A 584 -54.86 42.86 17.55
CA THR A 584 -54.49 41.46 17.80
C THR A 584 -53.39 41.01 16.84
N ALA A 585 -53.53 41.31 15.55
CA ALA A 585 -52.53 41.00 14.54
C ALA A 585 -51.19 41.71 14.81
N SER A 586 -51.20 43.00 15.16
CA SER A 586 -50.00 43.75 15.56
C SER A 586 -49.30 43.09 16.75
N SER A 587 -50.06 42.67 17.77
CA SER A 587 -49.48 41.95 18.92
C SER A 587 -48.84 40.61 18.51
N GLN A 588 -49.44 39.87 17.56
CA GLN A 588 -48.87 38.63 17.06
C GLN A 588 -47.58 38.87 16.27
N VAL A 589 -47.53 39.95 15.47
CA VAL A 589 -46.30 40.34 14.77
C VAL A 589 -45.18 40.66 15.76
N VAL A 590 -45.47 41.40 16.84
CA VAL A 590 -44.47 41.69 17.89
C VAL A 590 -43.93 40.41 18.54
N VAL A 591 -44.77 39.39 18.77
CA VAL A 591 -44.31 38.09 19.26
C VAL A 591 -43.37 37.41 18.26
N ALA A 592 -43.74 37.37 16.97
CA ALA A 592 -42.89 36.80 15.93
C ALA A 592 -41.55 37.56 15.79
N LEU A 593 -41.55 38.89 15.95
CA LEU A 593 -40.32 39.69 15.93
C LEU A 593 -39.38 39.33 17.08
N ARG A 594 -39.90 39.01 18.28
CA ARG A 594 -39.06 38.54 19.41
C ARG A 594 -38.39 37.20 19.11
N GLU A 595 -39.07 36.30 18.39
CA GLU A 595 -38.47 35.06 17.92
C GLU A 595 -37.34 35.33 16.91
N ILE A 596 -37.51 36.30 16.01
CA ILE A 596 -36.47 36.74 15.07
C ILE A 596 -35.27 37.34 15.82
N VAL A 597 -35.47 38.16 16.86
CA VAL A 597 -34.36 38.66 17.70
C VAL A 597 -33.58 37.50 18.31
N THR A 598 -34.28 36.51 18.85
CA THR A 598 -33.64 35.32 19.46
C THR A 598 -32.85 34.52 18.41
N ALA A 599 -33.42 34.31 17.22
CA ALA A 599 -32.74 33.64 16.12
C ALA A 599 -31.52 34.43 15.62
N SER A 600 -31.61 35.76 15.56
CA SER A 600 -30.49 36.64 15.21
C SER A 600 -29.36 36.55 16.24
N SER A 601 -29.68 36.53 17.55
CA SER A 601 -28.71 36.32 18.62
C SER A 601 -27.99 34.99 18.49
N ASN A 602 -28.74 33.89 18.29
CA ASN A 602 -28.13 32.57 18.09
C ASN A 602 -27.25 32.53 16.83
N THR A 603 -27.62 33.29 15.79
CA THR A 603 -26.80 33.41 14.57
C THR A 603 -25.50 34.16 14.87
N ALA A 604 -25.53 35.23 15.67
CA ALA A 604 -24.33 35.95 16.07
C ALA A 604 -23.36 35.05 16.86
N ASP A 605 -23.87 34.26 17.81
CA ASP A 605 -23.07 33.30 18.58
C ASP A 605 -22.45 32.22 17.65
N ALA A 606 -23.24 31.69 16.72
CA ALA A 606 -22.76 30.71 15.74
C ALA A 606 -21.67 31.30 14.83
N VAL A 607 -21.81 32.55 14.41
CA VAL A 607 -20.82 33.28 13.61
C VAL A 607 -19.51 33.42 14.38
N GLU A 608 -19.55 33.76 15.67
CA GLU A 608 -18.36 33.83 16.52
C GLU A 608 -17.65 32.46 16.62
N HIS A 609 -18.41 31.38 16.81
CA HIS A 609 -17.84 30.02 16.84
C HIS A 609 -17.21 29.62 15.49
N ILE A 610 -17.86 29.93 14.37
CA ILE A 610 -17.29 29.65 13.03
C ILE A 610 -16.01 30.46 12.81
N ALA A 611 -15.95 31.71 13.27
CA ALA A 611 -14.74 32.53 13.21
C ALA A 611 -13.57 31.87 13.95
N GLN A 612 -13.83 31.36 15.16
CA GLN A 612 -12.82 30.64 15.95
C GLN A 612 -12.33 29.38 15.25
N ILE A 613 -13.24 28.58 14.67
CA ILE A 613 -12.90 27.37 13.91
C ILE A 613 -12.08 27.72 12.68
N ALA A 614 -12.44 28.76 11.93
CA ALA A 614 -11.70 29.21 10.76
C ALA A 614 -10.26 29.61 11.13
N ASN A 615 -10.07 30.35 12.23
CA ASN A 615 -8.75 30.69 12.74
C ASN A 615 -7.95 29.44 13.13
N GLN A 616 -8.56 28.48 13.83
CA GLN A 616 -7.93 27.20 14.17
C GLN A 616 -7.53 26.40 12.93
N MET A 617 -8.35 26.39 11.87
CA MET A 617 -8.02 25.74 10.62
C MET A 617 -6.85 26.42 9.90
N THR A 618 -6.77 27.75 9.94
CA THR A 618 -5.60 28.50 9.45
C THR A 618 -4.33 28.13 10.23
N ASP A 619 -4.41 28.01 11.55
CA ASP A 619 -3.28 27.62 12.40
C ASP A 619 -2.81 26.18 12.09
N VAL A 620 -3.73 25.22 12.04
CA VAL A 620 -3.43 23.82 11.71
C VAL A 620 -2.86 23.68 10.30
N SER A 621 -3.40 24.41 9.33
CA SER A 621 -2.86 24.43 7.96
C SER A 621 -1.44 25.00 7.92
N SER A 622 -1.19 26.09 8.66
CA SER A 622 0.15 26.69 8.77
C SER A 622 1.14 25.72 9.44
N GLU A 623 0.71 25.03 10.50
CA GLU A 623 1.52 24.02 11.17
C GLU A 623 1.82 22.82 10.25
N LEU A 624 0.81 22.30 9.52
CA LEU A 624 1.01 21.25 8.52
C LEU A 624 2.01 21.71 7.45
N LYS A 625 1.86 22.93 6.92
CA LYS A 625 2.81 23.47 5.95
C LYS A 625 4.22 23.58 6.53
N ALA A 626 4.37 23.98 7.79
CA ALA A 626 5.66 24.05 8.47
C ALA A 626 6.28 22.66 8.72
N GLN A 627 5.48 21.65 9.06
CA GLN A 627 5.96 20.28 9.25
C GLN A 627 6.42 19.66 7.93
N VAL A 628 5.66 19.87 6.86
CA VAL A 628 5.93 19.36 5.51
C VAL A 628 7.06 20.15 4.84
N GLY A 629 7.22 21.44 5.17
CA GLY A 629 8.33 22.27 4.70
C GLY A 629 9.71 21.88 5.24
N ARG A 630 9.79 20.90 6.16
CA ARG A 630 11.07 20.25 6.54
C ARG A 630 11.59 19.33 5.44
N PHE A 631 10.72 18.90 4.51
CA PHE A 631 11.11 18.09 3.37
C PHE A 631 11.54 19.00 2.20
N ILE A 632 12.67 18.69 1.59
CA ILE A 632 13.18 19.40 0.41
C ILE A 632 12.58 18.71 -0.82
N LEU A 633 11.63 19.38 -1.45
CA LEU A 633 11.04 18.97 -2.73
C LEU A 633 11.86 19.51 -3.89
N HIS A 634 11.78 18.85 -5.05
CA HIS A 634 12.33 19.42 -6.27
C HIS A 634 11.31 20.44 -6.76
N GLU A 635 11.72 21.71 -6.89
CA GLU A 635 10.90 22.67 -7.64
C GLU A 635 10.96 22.25 -9.11
N ASP A 636 9.96 21.50 -9.56
CA ASP A 636 9.67 21.44 -10.98
C ASP A 636 9.28 22.86 -11.42
N GLN A 637 10.25 23.57 -12.00
CA GLN A 637 10.05 24.83 -12.69
C GLN A 637 9.23 24.63 -13.97
N HIS A 638 8.04 24.03 -13.90
CA HIS A 638 7.09 23.95 -15.00
C HIS A 638 5.71 24.41 -14.52
N SER A 639 5.58 25.72 -14.32
CA SER A 639 4.30 26.43 -14.32
C SER A 639 4.55 27.91 -14.63
N HIS A 640 4.50 28.24 -15.92
CA HIS A 640 4.13 29.57 -16.39
C HIS A 640 2.74 29.48 -17.01
#